data_AF-A0A942DE16-F1
#
_entry.id   AF-A0A942DE16-F1
#
_cell.length_a   1.000
_cell.length_b   1.000
_cell.length_c   1.000
_cell.angle_alpha   90.00
_cell.angle_beta   90.00
_cell.angle_gamma   90.00
#
_symmetry.space_group_name_H-M   'P 1'
#
loop_
_entity.id
_entity.type
_entity.pdbx_description
1 polymer ?
#
loop_
_entity_poly.entity_id
_entity_poly.type
_entity_poly.pdbx_seq_one_letter_code
_entity_poly.pdbx_strand_id
1 'polypeptide(L)'
;MRTKSFYYVVLSTAAILGIAVIALAVQNFQTIPFTLFGGAAPLSLGATLIGAWIAGLVASVAVWQTKLVEVRSEKKLQQWDVQDQKLAKEVASDNVKLLEAKVATLEAALTKALERKKSS
;
A
#
# COMPACT_ATOMS: atom_id res chain seq x y z
N MET A 1 -11.61 -9.90 1.02
CA MET A 1 -11.67 -11.13 1.85
C MET A 1 -10.46 -12.09 1.72
N ARG A 2 -9.42 -11.84 0.89
CA ARG A 2 -8.38 -12.85 0.56
C ARG A 2 -7.04 -12.79 1.34
N THR A 3 -6.71 -11.71 2.04
CA THR A 3 -5.35 -11.53 2.60
C THR A 3 -5.05 -12.41 3.82
N LYS A 4 -6.03 -12.66 4.70
CA LYS A 4 -5.85 -13.50 5.90
C LYS A 4 -5.57 -14.96 5.52
N SER A 5 -6.28 -15.49 4.53
CA SER A 5 -6.12 -16.87 4.08
C SER A 5 -4.77 -17.10 3.38
N PHE A 6 -4.32 -16.15 2.56
CA PHE A 6 -2.99 -16.19 1.96
C PHE A 6 -1.86 -16.14 3.01
N TYR A 7 -2.01 -15.33 4.05
CA TYR A 7 -1.02 -15.26 5.14
C TYR A 7 -0.85 -16.60 5.86
N TYR A 8 -1.96 -17.29 6.18
CA TYR A 8 -1.89 -18.60 6.82
C TYR A 8 -1.24 -19.66 5.93
N VAL A 9 -1.46 -19.61 4.62
CA VAL A 9 -0.82 -20.53 3.65
C VAL A 9 0.69 -20.29 3.56
N VAL A 10 1.11 -19.03 3.52
CA VAL A 10 2.55 -18.69 3.50
C VAL A 10 3.22 -19.11 4.81
N LEU A 11 2.57 -18.84 5.94
CA LEU A 11 3.07 -19.20 7.27
C LEU A 11 3.16 -20.72 7.46
N SER A 12 2.15 -21.47 7.01
CA SER A 12 2.14 -22.94 7.11
C SER A 12 3.20 -23.57 6.20
N THR A 13 3.37 -23.05 4.98
CA THR A 13 4.42 -23.50 4.05
C THR A 13 5.81 -23.22 4.63
N ALA A 14 6.03 -22.02 5.17
CA ALA A 14 7.28 -21.67 5.84
C ALA A 14 7.55 -22.60 7.04
N ALA A 15 6.54 -22.89 7.87
CA ALA A 15 6.70 -23.81 9.00
C ALA A 15 7.07 -25.23 8.56
N ILE A 16 6.42 -25.77 7.53
CA ILE A 16 6.72 -27.11 6.99
C ILE A 16 8.15 -27.16 6.43
N LEU A 17 8.54 -26.16 5.66
CA LEU A 17 9.90 -26.05 5.13
C LEU A 17 10.94 -25.90 6.24
N GLY A 18 10.62 -25.14 7.30
CA GLY A 18 11.48 -25.00 8.47
C GLY A 18 11.72 -26.33 9.17
N ILE A 19 10.67 -27.12 9.40
CA ILE A 19 10.79 -28.46 9.98
C ILE A 19 11.64 -29.37 9.09
N ALA A 20 11.45 -29.32 7.76
CA ALA A 20 12.26 -30.09 6.82
C ALA A 20 13.74 -29.69 6.86
N VAL A 21 14.05 -28.39 6.90
CA VAL A 21 15.42 -27.88 7.02
C VAL A 21 16.05 -28.32 8.33
N ILE A 22 15.33 -28.26 9.45
CA ILE A 22 15.84 -28.73 10.75
C ILE A 22 16.12 -30.23 10.71
N ALA A 23 15.20 -31.04 10.17
CA ALA A 23 15.38 -32.49 10.06
C ALA A 23 16.61 -32.85 9.20
N LEU A 24 16.79 -32.17 8.06
CA LEU A 24 17.95 -32.35 7.19
C LEU A 24 19.24 -31.84 7.83
N ALA A 25 19.20 -30.72 8.55
CA ALA A 25 20.36 -30.16 9.22
C ALA A 25 20.87 -31.06 10.35
N VAL A 26 19.98 -31.66 11.13
CA VAL A 26 20.33 -32.61 12.20
C VAL A 26 20.99 -33.87 11.62
N GLN A 27 20.47 -34.38 10.49
CA GLN A 27 21.06 -35.55 9.82
C GLN A 27 22.41 -35.24 9.16
N ASN A 28 22.63 -34.00 8.74
CA ASN A 28 23.82 -33.57 8.00
C ASN A 28 24.71 -32.61 8.83
N PHE A 29 24.84 -32.87 10.13
CA PHE A 29 25.70 -32.09 11.02
C PHE A 29 27.18 -32.48 10.91
N GLN A 30 27.65 -32.63 9.67
CA GLN A 30 29.05 -32.89 9.36
C GLN A 30 29.77 -31.55 9.21
N THR A 31 31.00 -31.52 9.72
CA THR A 31 31.87 -30.35 9.60
C THR A 31 32.74 -30.55 8.38
N ILE A 32 32.60 -29.66 7.38
CA ILE A 32 33.41 -29.68 6.17
C ILE A 32 34.46 -28.56 6.28
N PRO A 33 35.73 -28.83 5.94
CA PRO A 33 36.73 -27.78 5.86
C PRO A 33 36.38 -26.85 4.69
N PHE A 34 35.90 -25.65 5.03
CA PHE A 34 35.65 -24.61 4.05
C PHE A 34 36.88 -23.73 3.95
N THR A 35 37.50 -23.71 2.78
CA THR A 35 38.70 -22.91 2.53
C THR A 35 38.30 -21.55 1.96
N LEU A 36 38.56 -20.49 2.72
CA LEU A 36 38.43 -19.10 2.27
C LEU A 36 39.76 -18.40 2.50
N PHE A 37 40.27 -17.71 1.46
CA PHE A 37 41.50 -16.92 1.53
C PHE A 37 42.73 -17.68 2.08
N GLY A 38 42.87 -18.96 1.74
CA GLY A 38 44.01 -19.80 2.17
C GLY A 38 43.90 -20.35 3.60
N GLY A 39 42.87 -19.95 4.37
CA GLY A 39 42.55 -20.54 5.67
C GLY A 39 41.44 -21.58 5.55
N ALA A 40 41.65 -22.78 6.10
CA ALA A 40 40.59 -23.77 6.25
C ALA A 40 39.84 -23.50 7.57
N ALA A 41 38.58 -23.08 7.46
CA ALA A 41 37.69 -22.93 8.60
C ALA A 41 36.72 -24.12 8.64
N PRO A 42 36.59 -24.82 9.78
CA PRO A 42 35.57 -25.86 9.93
C PRO A 42 34.18 -25.23 9.93
N LEU A 43 33.35 -25.58 8.94
CA LEU A 43 31.97 -25.11 8.85
C LEU A 43 31.01 -26.30 8.94
N SER A 44 30.04 -26.20 9.85
CA SER A 44 28.96 -27.20 9.99
C SER A 44 27.92 -26.96 8.90
N LEU A 45 27.72 -27.96 8.03
CA LEU A 45 26.68 -27.91 6.98
C LEU A 45 25.29 -27.66 7.58
N GLY A 46 24.95 -28.35 8.66
CA GLY A 46 23.69 -28.16 9.37
C GLY A 46 23.50 -26.72 9.85
N ALA A 47 24.55 -26.11 10.41
CA ALA A 47 24.50 -24.71 10.84
C ALA A 47 24.32 -23.75 9.65
N THR A 48 24.98 -24.00 8.52
CA THR A 48 24.83 -23.17 7.31
C THR A 48 23.44 -23.26 6.70
N LEU A 49 22.82 -24.44 6.67
CA LEU A 49 21.46 -24.66 6.18
C LEU A 49 20.43 -23.90 7.02
N ILE A 50 20.55 -23.97 8.35
CA ILE A 50 19.69 -23.21 9.27
C ILE A 50 19.90 -21.70 9.08
N GLY A 51 21.15 -21.26 9.02
CA GLY A 51 21.50 -19.84 8.81
C GLY A 51 20.93 -19.30 7.50
N ALA A 52 21.05 -20.05 6.41
CA ALA A 52 20.50 -19.67 5.11
C ALA A 52 18.97 -19.58 5.13
N TRP A 53 18.30 -20.51 5.81
CA TRP A 53 16.85 -20.50 5.95
C TRP A 53 16.35 -19.29 6.76
N ILE A 54 17.02 -18.98 7.88
CA ILE A 54 16.71 -17.78 8.67
C ILE A 54 16.93 -16.50 7.86
N ALA A 55 18.03 -16.40 7.11
CA ALA A 55 18.30 -15.26 6.24
C ALA A 55 17.21 -15.07 5.18
N GLY A 56 16.73 -16.17 4.58
CA GLY A 56 15.60 -16.15 3.64
C GLY A 56 14.29 -15.66 4.28
N LEU A 57 14.00 -16.02 5.53
CA LEU A 57 12.85 -15.49 6.27
C LEU A 57 12.96 -13.98 6.50
N VAL A 58 14.12 -13.50 6.95
CA VAL A 58 14.35 -12.06 7.18
C VAL A 58 14.17 -11.26 5.89
N ALA A 59 14.74 -11.74 4.78
CA ALA A 59 14.58 -11.12 3.47
C ALA A 59 13.10 -11.09 3.02
N SER A 60 12.37 -12.19 3.23
CA SER A 60 10.96 -12.29 2.89
C SER A 60 10.09 -11.31 3.69
N VAL A 61 10.38 -11.14 4.98
CA VAL A 61 9.70 -10.15 5.84
C VAL A 61 9.99 -8.73 5.38
N ALA A 62 11.23 -8.42 5.01
CA ALA A 62 11.61 -7.11 4.47
C ALA A 62 10.83 -6.76 3.19
N VAL A 63 10.73 -7.71 2.25
CA VAL A 63 9.94 -7.56 1.02
C VAL A 63 8.44 -7.43 1.30
N TRP A 64 7.93 -8.10 2.33
CA TRP A 64 6.53 -7.95 2.72
C TRP A 64 6.23 -6.54 3.24
N GLN A 65 7.15 -5.96 4.02
CA GLN A 65 6.98 -4.60 4.55
C GLN A 65 6.91 -3.56 3.43
N THR A 66 7.73 -3.68 2.38
CA THR A 66 7.70 -2.74 1.25
C THR A 66 6.36 -2.79 0.50
N LYS A 67 5.84 -3.99 0.24
CA LYS A 67 4.51 -4.16 -0.39
C LYS A 67 3.35 -3.61 0.45
N LEU A 68 3.43 -3.69 1.77
CA LEU A 68 2.39 -3.10 2.64
C LEU A 68 2.36 -1.56 2.56
N VAL A 69 3.51 -0.93 2.33
CA VAL A 69 3.61 0.53 2.16
C VAL A 69 2.95 0.95 0.83
N GLU A 70 3.22 0.22 -0.26
CA GLU A 70 2.61 0.46 -1.58
C GLU A 70 1.07 0.38 -1.52
N VAL A 71 0.53 -0.67 -0.89
CA VAL A 71 -0.92 -0.85 -0.75
C VAL A 71 -1.54 0.27 0.11
N ARG A 72 -0.81 0.82 1.08
CA ARG A 72 -1.29 1.97 1.87
C ARG A 72 -1.28 3.26 1.05
N SER A 73 -0.29 3.47 0.19
CA SER A 73 -0.28 4.64 -0.69
C SER A 73 -1.41 4.61 -1.72
N GLU A 74 -1.70 3.46 -2.31
CA GLU A 74 -2.80 3.32 -3.27
C GLU A 74 -4.15 3.63 -2.63
N LYS A 75 -4.38 3.19 -1.39
CA LYS A 75 -5.61 3.52 -0.66
C LYS A 75 -5.72 5.00 -0.32
N LYS A 76 -4.61 5.67 -0.01
CA LYS A 76 -4.60 7.12 0.22
C LYS A 76 -4.92 7.89 -1.07
N LEU A 77 -4.36 7.47 -2.21
CA LEU A 77 -4.68 8.01 -3.53
C LEU A 77 -6.17 7.89 -3.85
N GLN A 78 -6.78 6.73 -3.60
CA GLN A 78 -8.22 6.54 -3.77
C GLN A 78 -9.05 7.44 -2.84
N GLN A 79 -8.60 7.66 -1.61
CA GLN A 79 -9.27 8.56 -0.68
C GLN A 79 -9.19 10.03 -1.11
N TRP A 80 -8.05 10.45 -1.67
CA TRP A 80 -7.90 11.80 -2.23
C TRP A 80 -8.76 12.01 -3.48
N ASP A 81 -8.81 11.04 -4.39
CA ASP A 81 -9.66 11.12 -5.59
C ASP A 81 -11.15 11.26 -5.23
N VAL A 82 -11.63 10.50 -4.23
CA VAL A 82 -13.01 10.63 -3.74
C VAL A 82 -13.26 12.00 -3.09
N GLN A 83 -12.28 12.56 -2.38
CA GLN A 83 -12.40 13.90 -1.79
C GLN A 83 -12.40 14.98 -2.86
N ASP A 84 -11.54 14.89 -3.88
CA ASP A 84 -11.50 15.84 -4.99
C ASP A 84 -12.81 15.81 -5.79
N GLN A 85 -13.39 14.65 -6.04
CA GLN A 85 -14.72 14.54 -6.67
C GLN A 85 -15.82 15.18 -5.81
N LYS A 86 -15.71 15.07 -4.48
CA LYS A 86 -16.66 15.71 -3.56
C LYS A 86 -16.49 17.23 -3.58
N LEU A 87 -15.25 17.72 -3.54
CA LEU A 87 -14.92 19.14 -3.61
C LEU A 87 -15.40 19.75 -4.94
N ALA A 88 -15.19 19.05 -6.06
CA ALA A 88 -15.64 19.49 -7.38
C ALA A 88 -17.17 19.62 -7.46
N LYS A 89 -17.92 18.71 -6.82
CA LYS A 89 -19.38 18.80 -6.73
C LYS A 89 -19.85 19.96 -5.86
N GLU A 90 -19.18 20.20 -4.74
CA GLU A 90 -19.48 21.34 -3.86
C GLU A 90 -19.19 22.67 -4.57
N VAL A 91 -18.05 22.80 -5.26
CA VAL A 91 -17.71 23.98 -6.07
C VAL A 91 -18.67 24.21 -7.22
N ALA A 92 -19.11 23.15 -7.91
CA ALA A 92 -20.14 23.25 -8.94
C ALA A 92 -21.47 23.75 -8.35
N SER A 93 -21.87 23.25 -7.17
CA SER A 93 -23.07 23.72 -6.48
C SER A 93 -22.97 25.18 -6.05
N ASP A 94 -21.83 25.62 -5.53
CA ASP A 94 -21.64 27.01 -5.11
C ASP A 94 -21.57 27.97 -6.30
N ASN A 95 -20.97 27.54 -7.43
CA ASN A 95 -21.03 28.30 -8.67
C ASN A 95 -22.46 28.44 -9.21
N VAL A 96 -23.29 27.41 -9.11
CA VAL A 96 -24.71 27.48 -9.49
C VAL A 96 -25.45 28.49 -8.62
N LYS A 97 -25.27 28.46 -7.30
CA LYS A 97 -25.88 29.45 -6.39
C LYS A 97 -25.43 30.88 -6.68
N LEU A 98 -24.16 31.06 -7.01
CA LEU A 98 -23.62 32.38 -7.36
C LEU A 98 -24.20 32.87 -8.70
N LEU A 99 -24.38 31.98 -9.67
CA LEU A 99 -25.06 32.29 -10.93
C LEU A 99 -26.54 32.63 -10.70
N GLU A 100 -27.25 31.90 -9.87
CA GLU A 100 -28.64 32.20 -9.49
C GLU A 100 -28.77 33.59 -8.82
N ALA A 101 -27.87 33.92 -7.90
CA ALA A 101 -27.84 35.23 -7.28
C ALA A 101 -27.56 36.37 -8.29
N LYS A 102 -26.69 36.12 -9.28
CA LYS A 102 -26.43 37.06 -10.37
C LYS A 102 -27.62 37.22 -11.31
N VAL A 103 -28.35 36.15 -11.60
CA VAL A 103 -29.58 36.21 -12.41
C VAL A 103 -30.65 37.01 -11.68
N ALA A 104 -30.90 36.74 -10.40
CA ALA A 104 -31.89 37.47 -9.61
C ALA A 104 -31.58 38.98 -9.51
N THR A 105 -30.29 39.34 -9.38
CA THR A 105 -29.88 40.76 -9.37
C THR A 105 -30.01 41.42 -10.73
N LEU A 106 -29.72 40.72 -11.83
CA LEU A 106 -29.94 41.22 -13.18
C LEU A 106 -31.43 41.37 -13.50
N GLU A 107 -32.27 40.43 -13.09
CA GLU A 107 -33.72 40.53 -13.25
C GLU A 107 -34.28 41.73 -12.48
N ALA A 108 -33.90 41.90 -11.21
CA ALA A 108 -34.31 43.06 -10.41
C ALA A 108 -33.83 44.39 -11.01
N ALA A 109 -32.63 44.43 -11.58
CA ALA A 109 -32.12 45.61 -12.28
C ALA A 109 -32.92 45.88 -13.57
N LEU A 110 -33.32 44.83 -14.29
CA LEU A 110 -34.08 44.92 -15.53
C LEU A 110 -35.52 45.39 -15.30
N THR A 111 -36.22 44.88 -14.27
CA THR A 111 -37.56 45.37 -13.89
C THR A 111 -37.50 46.83 -13.47
N LYS A 112 -36.51 47.21 -12.67
CA LYS A 112 -36.33 48.60 -12.23
C LYS A 112 -36.01 49.55 -13.40
N ALA A 113 -35.27 49.07 -14.39
CA ALA A 113 -35.00 49.81 -15.63
C ALA A 113 -36.24 49.92 -16.53
N LEU A 114 -37.03 48.85 -16.64
CA LEU A 114 -38.31 48.83 -17.38
C LEU A 114 -39.36 49.75 -16.76
N GLU A 115 -39.47 49.77 -15.43
CA GLU A 115 -40.35 50.69 -14.71
C GLU A 115 -39.94 52.15 -14.93
N ARG A 116 -38.64 52.46 -14.87
CA ARG A 116 -38.11 53.79 -15.20
C ARG A 116 -38.40 54.23 -16.63
N LYS A 117 -38.39 53.29 -17.58
CA LYS A 117 -38.69 53.56 -19.00
C LYS A 117 -40.20 53.74 -19.24
N LYS A 118 -41.06 53.13 -18.41
CA LYS A 118 -42.52 53.30 -18.48
C LYS A 118 -43.01 54.58 -17.82
N SER A 119 -42.23 55.16 -16.91
CA SER A 119 -42.52 56.41 -16.22
C SER A 119 -41.90 57.65 -16.88
N SER A 120 -41.31 57.49 -18.07
CA SER A 120 -40.79 58.56 -18.93
C SER A 120 -41.54 58.59 -20.25
#